data_AF-A0A147B7L6-F1
#
_entry.id   AF-A0A147B7L6-F1
#
_cell.length_a   1.000
_cell.length_b   1.000
_cell.length_c   1.000
_cell.angle_alpha   90.00
_cell.angle_beta   90.00
_cell.angle_gamma   90.00
#
_symmetry.space_group_name_H-M   'P 1'
#
loop_
_entity.id
_entity.type
_entity.pdbx_description
1 polymer ?
#
loop_
_entity_poly.entity_id
_entity_poly.type
_entity_poly.pdbx_seq_one_letter_code
_entity_poly.pdbx_strand_id
1 'polypeptide(L)'
;VEVGDVIYIEANSGAVKRQGRSDAYATEFDLEAEEYVPLPKGDVHKKKDVIQDVTLHDLDVANARPQGGQDILSMMGQLMKPRKTEITDKLRKEINKVVNKYIDQGIAELVPGVLFIDEVHMLDIECFTYLHRALESSIAPIVIFATNRGRCTVRGTEDVVSPHGIPLDLLDRLMIVRTLPYSQEEMVQILRIRAQTEGIEIDEESLQSLGEIGTHTTLRYAAQLLSPSSLLAKVNGRSSIRKEDVKEISDLFHDAKSSAKILAEHNDKYMQ
;
A
#
# COMPACT_ATOMS: atom_id res chain seq x y z
N VAL A 1 4.75 -29.72 26.69
CA VAL A 1 3.51 -30.38 26.25
C VAL A 1 3.13 -31.32 27.37
N GLU A 2 2.02 -31.02 28.01
CA GLU A 2 1.49 -31.78 29.15
C GLU A 2 0.10 -32.29 28.82
N VAL A 3 -0.40 -33.23 29.64
CA VAL A 3 -1.76 -33.75 29.48
C VAL A 3 -2.75 -32.61 29.73
N GLY A 4 -3.60 -32.32 28.74
CA GLY A 4 -4.54 -31.19 28.76
C GLY A 4 -4.19 -30.05 27.79
N ASP A 5 -2.99 -30.07 27.19
CA ASP A 5 -2.61 -29.14 26.13
C ASP A 5 -3.29 -29.48 24.80
N VAL A 6 -3.74 -28.45 24.08
CA VAL A 6 -4.10 -28.56 22.67
C VAL A 6 -2.85 -28.36 21.83
N ILE A 7 -2.52 -29.35 21.00
CA ILE A 7 -1.33 -29.36 20.16
C ILE A 7 -1.69 -29.51 18.68
N TYR A 8 -0.88 -28.90 17.83
CA TYR A 8 -0.86 -29.13 16.39
C TYR A 8 0.40 -29.89 16.02
N ILE A 9 0.25 -31.02 15.34
CA ILE A 9 1.36 -31.84 14.85
C ILE A 9 1.36 -31.79 13.33
N GLU A 10 2.45 -31.29 12.77
CA GLU A 10 2.68 -31.32 11.33
C GLU A 10 3.34 -32.64 10.92
N ALA A 11 2.60 -33.49 10.22
CA ALA A 11 3.04 -34.85 9.87
C ALA A 11 4.33 -34.89 9.02
N ASN A 12 4.56 -33.87 8.17
CA ASN A 12 5.70 -33.83 7.26
C ASN A 12 7.02 -33.49 7.97
N SER A 13 6.96 -32.63 8.98
CA SER A 13 8.16 -32.12 9.70
C SER A 13 8.35 -32.80 11.06
N GLY A 14 7.32 -33.45 11.61
CA GLY A 14 7.28 -33.86 13.02
C GLY A 14 7.12 -32.68 13.98
N ALA A 15 6.90 -31.47 13.43
CA ALA A 15 6.59 -30.21 14.08
C ALA A 15 5.50 -30.30 15.16
N VAL A 16 5.82 -30.29 16.46
CA VAL A 16 4.82 -30.17 17.53
C VAL A 16 4.73 -28.73 18.02
N LYS A 17 3.56 -28.09 17.85
CA LYS A 17 3.28 -26.74 18.34
C LYS A 17 2.16 -26.78 19.39
N ARG A 18 2.44 -26.32 20.62
CA ARG A 18 1.42 -26.09 21.67
C ARG A 18 0.61 -24.86 21.27
N GLN A 19 -0.72 -25.01 21.18
CA GLN A 19 -1.64 -23.90 20.89
C GLN A 19 -2.13 -23.22 22.17
N GLY A 20 -2.21 -23.97 23.27
CA GLY A 20 -2.68 -23.47 24.56
C GLY A 20 -3.19 -24.63 25.41
N ARG A 21 -3.72 -24.31 26.59
CA ARG A 21 -4.35 -25.30 27.48
C ARG A 21 -5.83 -25.42 27.12
N SER A 22 -6.39 -26.62 27.19
CA SER A 22 -7.81 -26.80 26.83
C SER A 22 -8.75 -26.11 27.81
N ASP A 23 -9.77 -25.42 27.29
CA ASP A 23 -10.85 -24.78 28.09
C ASP A 23 -11.56 -25.76 29.06
N ALA A 24 -11.51 -27.08 28.80
CA ALA A 24 -12.06 -28.09 29.70
C ALA A 24 -11.34 -28.14 31.06
N TYR A 25 -10.13 -27.57 31.14
CA TYR A 25 -9.33 -27.47 32.35
C TYR A 25 -9.32 -26.05 32.92
N ALA A 26 -10.03 -25.09 32.31
CA ALA A 26 -10.19 -23.75 32.87
C ALA A 26 -11.08 -23.83 34.12
N THR A 27 -10.49 -23.61 35.31
CA THR A 27 -11.26 -23.48 36.54
C THR A 27 -11.50 -22.01 36.84
N GLU A 28 -12.68 -21.65 37.39
CA GLU A 28 -13.05 -20.24 37.69
C GLU A 28 -12.11 -19.53 38.69
N PHE A 29 -11.19 -20.28 39.31
CA PHE A 29 -10.25 -19.80 40.32
C PHE A 29 -8.78 -19.87 39.87
N ASP A 30 -8.52 -20.20 38.60
CA ASP A 30 -7.16 -20.31 38.11
C ASP A 30 -6.55 -18.92 37.87
N LEU A 31 -5.59 -18.55 38.72
CA LEU A 31 -4.82 -17.31 38.63
C LEU A 31 -3.62 -17.46 37.66
N GLU A 32 -3.44 -18.64 37.05
CA GLU A 32 -2.40 -18.87 36.05
C GLU A 32 -2.76 -18.18 34.73
N ALA A 33 -1.84 -17.35 34.23
CA ALA A 33 -1.97 -16.59 32.98
C ALA A 33 -1.75 -17.46 31.73
N GLU A 34 -2.26 -18.70 31.72
CA GLU A 34 -2.18 -19.56 30.55
C GLU A 34 -3.23 -19.17 29.51
N GLU A 35 -2.85 -19.24 28.23
CA GLU A 35 -3.77 -19.02 27.11
C GLU A 35 -4.65 -20.27 26.94
N TYR A 36 -5.91 -20.15 27.34
CA TYR A 36 -6.91 -21.20 27.21
C TYR A 36 -7.52 -21.19 25.80
N VAL A 37 -7.53 -22.37 25.18
CA VAL A 37 -8.03 -22.58 23.82
C VAL A 37 -9.11 -23.67 23.79
N PRO A 38 -10.18 -23.49 22.99
CA PRO A 38 -11.24 -24.47 22.87
C PRO A 38 -10.75 -25.75 22.20
N LEU A 39 -11.37 -26.88 22.55
CA LEU A 39 -11.10 -28.15 21.89
C LEU A 39 -11.38 -28.03 20.38
N PRO A 40 -10.39 -28.37 19.51
CA PRO A 40 -10.59 -28.33 18.07
C PRO A 40 -11.76 -29.21 17.66
N LYS A 41 -12.66 -28.66 16.84
CA LYS A 41 -13.83 -29.40 16.34
C LYS A 41 -13.46 -30.24 15.10
N GLY A 42 -14.10 -31.40 14.96
CA GLY A 42 -13.93 -32.32 13.83
C GLY A 42 -12.80 -33.32 14.02
N ASP A 43 -12.34 -33.92 12.93
CA ASP A 43 -11.36 -35.02 12.99
C ASP A 43 -9.97 -34.58 13.46
N VAL A 44 -9.28 -35.48 14.18
CA VAL A 44 -7.91 -35.25 14.67
C VAL A 44 -6.91 -35.26 13.52
N HIS A 45 -7.09 -36.16 12.55
CA HIS A 45 -6.25 -36.21 11.36
C HIS A 45 -6.93 -35.47 10.20
N LYS A 46 -6.37 -34.32 9.82
CA LYS A 46 -6.87 -33.51 8.70
C LYS A 46 -5.79 -33.35 7.66
N LYS A 47 -6.10 -33.68 6.40
CA LYS A 47 -5.30 -33.28 5.25
C LYS A 47 -5.76 -31.90 4.83
N LYS A 48 -4.88 -30.91 4.95
CA LYS A 48 -5.16 -29.53 4.51
C LYS A 48 -4.20 -29.20 3.38
N ASP A 49 -4.76 -28.87 2.22
CA ASP A 49 -3.98 -28.30 1.13
C ASP A 49 -3.70 -26.84 1.49
N VAL A 50 -2.43 -26.50 1.63
CA VAL A 50 -1.98 -25.15 1.98
C VAL A 50 -1.43 -24.52 0.72
N ILE A 51 -2.13 -23.51 0.21
CA ILE A 51 -1.64 -22.65 -0.87
C ILE A 51 -0.86 -21.53 -0.21
N GLN A 52 0.35 -21.28 -0.69
CA GLN A 52 1.23 -20.25 -0.15
C GLN A 52 1.62 -19.28 -1.27
N ASP A 53 1.18 -18.04 -1.13
CA ASP A 53 1.57 -16.96 -2.01
C ASP A 53 2.80 -16.27 -1.43
N VAL A 54 3.89 -16.25 -2.20
CA VAL A 54 5.15 -15.61 -1.82
C VAL A 54 5.66 -14.76 -2.98
N THR A 55 6.20 -13.58 -2.67
CA THR A 55 6.88 -12.79 -3.69
C THR A 55 8.33 -13.25 -3.86
N LEU A 56 8.92 -13.02 -5.03
CA LEU A 56 10.35 -13.26 -5.23
C LEU A 56 11.22 -12.43 -4.27
N HIS A 57 10.74 -11.25 -3.87
CA HIS A 57 11.42 -10.43 -2.89
C HIS A 57 11.46 -11.10 -1.51
N ASP A 58 10.40 -11.78 -1.09
CA ASP A 58 10.38 -12.50 0.18
C ASP A 58 11.40 -13.64 0.20
N LEU A 59 11.53 -14.36 -0.93
CA LEU A 59 12.55 -15.38 -1.11
C LEU A 59 13.96 -14.79 -1.09
N ASP A 60 14.18 -13.66 -1.76
CA ASP A 60 15.46 -12.94 -1.75
C ASP A 60 15.86 -12.54 -0.33
N VAL A 61 14.94 -11.94 0.43
CA VAL A 61 15.18 -11.46 1.79
C VAL A 61 15.44 -12.62 2.76
N ALA A 62 14.66 -13.71 2.65
CA ALA A 62 14.81 -14.88 3.51
C ALA A 62 16.17 -15.56 3.35
N ASN A 63 16.70 -15.62 2.12
CA ASN A 63 18.01 -16.20 1.86
C ASN A 63 19.16 -15.22 2.13
N ALA A 64 18.96 -13.91 1.96
CA ALA A 64 19.96 -12.90 2.28
C ALA A 64 20.16 -12.74 3.80
N ARG A 65 19.12 -13.01 4.59
CA ARG A 65 19.17 -13.02 6.06
C ARG A 65 18.45 -14.24 6.60
N PRO A 66 19.14 -15.37 6.80
CA PRO A 66 18.54 -16.53 7.43
C PRO A 66 18.08 -16.15 8.84
N GLN A 67 16.77 -15.97 9.03
CA GLN A 67 16.18 -15.82 10.35
C GLN A 67 16.17 -17.21 11.00
N GLY A 68 16.93 -17.39 12.09
CA GLY A 68 16.91 -18.65 12.86
C GLY A 68 18.22 -19.42 12.95
N GLY A 69 19.38 -18.79 12.69
CA GLY A 69 20.65 -19.38 13.11
C GLY A 69 20.73 -19.48 14.64
N GLN A 70 21.06 -20.67 15.17
CA GLN A 70 21.37 -20.91 16.59
C GLN A 70 22.70 -20.28 17.05
N ASP A 71 23.41 -19.59 16.16
CA ASP A 71 24.68 -18.96 16.48
C ASP A 71 24.48 -17.64 17.25
N ILE A 72 25.34 -17.41 18.24
CA ILE A 72 25.36 -16.21 19.10
C ILE A 72 25.41 -14.92 18.25
N LEU A 73 26.02 -14.99 17.07
CA LEU A 73 26.13 -13.89 16.11
C LEU A 73 24.79 -13.58 15.40
N SER A 74 23.98 -14.58 15.05
CA SER A 74 22.65 -14.37 14.46
C SER A 74 21.64 -13.88 15.49
N MET A 75 21.77 -14.27 16.76
CA MET A 75 20.96 -13.71 17.85
C MET A 75 21.28 -12.23 18.13
N MET A 76 22.56 -11.83 18.10
CA MET A 76 22.94 -10.41 18.21
C MET A 76 22.48 -9.60 16.98
N GLY A 77 22.48 -10.21 15.79
CA GLY A 77 21.96 -9.60 14.56
C GLY A 77 20.45 -9.35 14.58
N GLN A 78 19.68 -10.17 15.31
CA GLN A 78 18.23 -9.98 15.52
C GLN A 78 17.90 -8.88 16.54
N LEU A 79 18.78 -8.65 17.54
CA LEU A 79 18.65 -7.57 18.53
C LEU A 79 19.06 -6.20 17.98
N MET A 80 19.86 -6.16 16.92
CA MET A 80 20.23 -4.94 16.20
C MET A 80 19.16 -4.58 15.16
N LYS A 81 18.87 -3.29 14.96
CA LYS A 81 17.96 -2.85 13.89
C LYS A 81 18.38 -3.48 12.55
N PRO A 82 17.47 -4.12 11.81
CA PRO A 82 17.80 -4.81 10.57
C PRO A 82 18.24 -3.79 9.50
N ARG A 83 19.56 -3.58 9.34
CA ARG A 83 20.12 -2.73 8.28
C ARG A 83 19.77 -3.31 6.91
N LYS A 84 19.09 -2.62 6.00
CA LYS A 84 18.82 -3.15 4.65
C LYS A 84 20.16 -3.55 3.99
N THR A 85 20.43 -4.86 3.91
CA THR A 85 21.58 -5.41 3.19
C THR A 85 21.18 -5.50 1.73
N GLU A 86 22.01 -4.98 0.84
CA GLU A 86 21.78 -5.10 -0.59
C GLU A 86 21.76 -6.57 -1.00
N ILE A 87 20.70 -6.97 -1.72
CA ILE A 87 20.60 -8.31 -2.29
C ILE A 87 21.44 -8.32 -3.56
N THR A 88 22.50 -9.14 -3.56
CA THR A 88 23.40 -9.22 -4.72
C THR A 88 22.71 -9.90 -5.91
N ASP A 89 23.12 -9.52 -7.12
CA ASP A 89 22.62 -10.15 -8.35
C ASP A 89 22.96 -11.65 -8.45
N LYS A 90 24.00 -12.12 -7.75
CA LYS A 90 24.32 -13.55 -7.66
C LYS A 90 23.21 -14.32 -6.93
N LEU A 91 22.78 -13.81 -5.78
CA LEU A 91 21.71 -14.41 -4.99
C LEU A 91 20.39 -14.43 -5.78
N ARG A 92 20.04 -13.31 -6.44
CA ARG A 92 18.84 -13.25 -7.31
C ARG A 92 18.88 -14.30 -8.42
N LYS A 93 20.05 -14.48 -9.07
CA LYS A 93 20.22 -15.50 -10.12
C LYS A 93 20.06 -16.92 -9.59
N GLU A 94 20.53 -17.21 -8.37
CA GLU A 94 20.35 -18.51 -7.73
C GLU A 94 18.88 -18.77 -7.40
N ILE A 95 18.20 -17.80 -6.82
CA ILE A 95 16.76 -17.90 -6.50
C ILE A 95 15.93 -18.08 -7.76
N ASN A 96 16.19 -17.28 -8.80
CA ASN A 96 15.48 -17.42 -10.07
C ASN A 96 15.67 -18.81 -10.70
N LYS A 97 16.84 -19.44 -10.56
CA LYS A 97 17.06 -20.82 -11.03
C LYS A 97 16.21 -21.83 -10.25
N VAL A 98 16.11 -21.67 -8.92
CA VAL A 98 15.30 -22.56 -8.08
C VAL A 98 13.82 -22.38 -8.38
N VAL A 99 13.35 -21.14 -8.51
CA VAL A 99 11.96 -20.83 -8.86
C VAL A 99 11.61 -21.40 -10.23
N ASN A 100 12.45 -21.19 -11.26
CA ASN A 100 12.23 -21.77 -12.58
C ASN A 100 12.15 -23.30 -12.53
N LYS A 101 13.00 -23.96 -11.73
CA LYS A 101 12.93 -25.41 -11.53
C LYS A 101 11.60 -25.86 -10.91
N TYR A 102 11.05 -25.11 -9.95
CA TYR A 102 9.75 -25.42 -9.35
C TYR A 102 8.59 -25.20 -10.32
N ILE A 103 8.70 -24.21 -11.21
CA ILE A 103 7.74 -23.97 -12.29
C ILE A 103 7.79 -25.14 -13.30
N ASP A 104 8.99 -25.52 -13.75
CA ASP A 104 9.19 -26.63 -14.69
C ASP A 104 8.71 -27.98 -14.14
N GLN A 105 8.79 -28.16 -12.82
CA GLN A 105 8.30 -29.36 -12.12
C GLN A 105 6.78 -29.32 -11.86
N GLY A 106 6.09 -28.22 -12.15
CA GLY A 106 4.67 -28.03 -11.86
C GLY A 106 4.35 -27.93 -10.36
N ILE A 107 5.34 -27.61 -9.53
CA ILE A 107 5.19 -27.42 -8.07
C ILE A 107 4.71 -26.00 -7.76
N ALA A 108 5.15 -25.02 -8.56
CA ALA A 108 4.83 -23.61 -8.38
C ALA A 108 4.31 -22.98 -9.67
N GLU A 109 3.48 -21.95 -9.53
CA GLU A 109 2.98 -21.12 -10.62
C GLU A 109 3.52 -19.69 -10.44
N LEU A 110 4.01 -19.09 -11.52
CA LEU A 110 4.45 -17.70 -11.51
C LEU A 110 3.31 -16.78 -11.93
N VAL A 111 2.85 -15.96 -10.99
CA VAL A 111 1.80 -14.96 -11.25
C VAL A 111 2.44 -13.57 -11.37
N PRO A 112 2.44 -12.92 -12.55
CA PRO A 112 2.98 -11.58 -12.70
C PRO A 112 2.08 -10.55 -12.00
N GLY A 113 2.69 -9.71 -11.15
CA GLY A 113 1.99 -8.63 -10.46
C GLY A 113 1.91 -7.33 -11.28
N VAL A 114 1.52 -6.25 -10.59
CA VAL A 114 1.51 -4.89 -11.14
C VAL A 114 2.44 -4.01 -10.31
N LEU A 115 3.37 -3.34 -10.97
CA LEU A 115 4.19 -2.28 -10.37
C LEU A 115 3.63 -0.93 -10.80
N PHE A 116 2.95 -0.25 -9.88
CA PHE A 116 2.45 1.10 -10.09
C PHE A 116 3.46 2.12 -9.57
N ILE A 117 3.94 3.00 -10.45
CA ILE A 117 4.83 4.11 -10.10
C ILE A 117 4.09 5.41 -10.38
N ASP A 118 3.67 6.07 -9.30
CA ASP A 118 3.11 7.41 -9.33
C ASP A 118 4.21 8.46 -9.49
N GLU A 119 3.86 9.58 -10.11
CA GLU A 119 4.77 10.70 -10.38
C GLU A 119 6.10 10.29 -11.02
N VAL A 120 6.02 9.48 -12.08
CA VAL A 120 7.20 8.90 -12.78
C VAL A 120 8.22 9.95 -13.24
N HIS A 121 7.78 11.19 -13.48
CA HIS A 121 8.65 12.32 -13.85
C HIS A 121 9.67 12.70 -12.75
N MET A 122 9.54 12.14 -11.55
CA MET A 122 10.50 12.30 -10.45
C MET A 122 11.71 11.36 -10.57
N LEU A 123 11.62 10.33 -11.41
CA LEU A 123 12.72 9.42 -11.71
C LEU A 123 13.76 10.12 -12.61
N ASP A 124 15.03 9.74 -12.40
CA ASP A 124 16.13 10.18 -13.24
C ASP A 124 16.42 9.20 -14.38
N ILE A 125 17.31 9.62 -15.28
CA ILE A 125 17.73 8.83 -16.43
C ILE A 125 18.35 7.47 -16.04
N GLU A 126 19.00 7.37 -14.88
CA GLU A 126 19.58 6.13 -14.37
C GLU A 126 18.49 5.14 -13.95
N CYS A 127 17.45 5.61 -13.27
CA CYS A 127 16.26 4.82 -12.93
C CYS A 127 15.57 4.31 -14.20
N PHE A 128 15.40 5.16 -15.22
CA PHE A 128 14.80 4.73 -16.49
C PHE A 128 15.65 3.69 -17.22
N THR A 129 16.98 3.83 -17.19
CA THR A 129 17.90 2.85 -17.78
C THR A 129 17.78 1.50 -17.06
N TYR A 130 17.68 1.52 -15.73
CA TYR A 130 17.45 0.32 -14.94
C TYR A 130 16.10 -0.33 -15.27
N LEU A 131 15.02 0.46 -15.32
CA LEU A 131 13.67 0.00 -15.64
C LEU A 131 13.60 -0.59 -17.05
N HIS A 132 14.26 0.04 -18.03
CA HIS A 132 14.31 -0.46 -19.41
C HIS A 132 14.88 -1.88 -19.46
N ARG A 133 15.99 -2.13 -18.75
CA ARG A 133 16.61 -3.47 -18.63
C ARG A 133 15.74 -4.44 -17.83
N ALA A 134 15.10 -3.98 -16.76
CA ALA A 134 14.26 -4.83 -15.93
C ALA A 134 13.00 -5.30 -16.68
N LEU A 135 12.42 -4.44 -17.51
CA LEU A 135 11.25 -4.72 -18.36
C LEU A 135 11.53 -5.70 -19.50
N GLU A 136 12.79 -5.98 -19.82
CA GLU A 136 13.18 -7.02 -20.79
C GLU A 136 13.17 -8.42 -20.18
N SER A 137 13.07 -8.53 -18.84
CA SER A 137 13.02 -9.82 -18.17
C SER A 137 11.69 -10.53 -18.39
N SER A 138 11.72 -11.85 -18.61
CA SER A 138 10.52 -12.67 -18.80
C SER A 138 9.62 -12.74 -17.56
N ILE A 139 10.17 -12.46 -16.38
CA ILE A 139 9.45 -12.45 -15.09
C ILE A 139 9.03 -11.04 -14.66
N ALA A 140 9.14 -10.05 -15.55
CA ALA A 140 8.80 -8.67 -15.22
C ALA A 140 7.29 -8.51 -15.00
N PRO A 141 6.87 -7.78 -13.95
CA PRO A 141 5.47 -7.44 -13.74
C PRO A 141 4.99 -6.44 -14.80
N ILE A 142 3.67 -6.26 -14.89
CA ILE A 142 3.11 -5.15 -15.67
C ILE A 142 3.46 -3.85 -14.94
N VAL A 143 4.10 -2.92 -15.64
CA VAL A 143 4.46 -1.61 -15.08
C VAL A 143 3.47 -0.56 -15.54
N ILE A 144 2.85 0.14 -14.59
CA ILE A 144 1.93 1.24 -14.84
C ILE A 144 2.57 2.53 -14.34
N PHE A 145 2.80 3.46 -15.25
CA PHE A 145 3.31 4.80 -14.94
C PHE A 145 2.16 5.80 -14.84
N ALA A 146 2.20 6.66 -13.83
CA ALA A 146 1.33 7.83 -13.73
C ALA A 146 2.15 9.12 -13.69
N THR A 147 1.62 10.16 -14.35
CA THR A 147 2.22 11.50 -14.37
C THR A 147 1.15 12.55 -14.61
N ASN A 148 1.26 13.65 -13.90
CA ASN A 148 0.44 14.84 -14.11
C ASN A 148 1.17 15.93 -14.94
N ARG A 149 2.42 15.66 -15.39
CA ARG A 149 3.21 16.63 -16.17
C ARG A 149 3.05 16.42 -17.67
N GLY A 150 2.90 17.53 -18.39
CA GLY A 150 2.82 17.55 -19.86
C GLY A 150 4.19 17.45 -20.52
N ARG A 151 5.04 18.48 -20.37
CA ARG A 151 6.46 18.45 -20.77
C ARG A 151 7.31 18.91 -19.60
N CYS A 152 8.40 18.21 -19.31
CA CYS A 152 9.36 18.59 -18.28
C CYS A 152 10.72 18.00 -18.60
N THR A 153 11.76 18.56 -17.98
CA THR A 153 13.13 18.04 -18.08
C THR A 153 13.22 16.67 -17.44
N VAL A 154 13.86 15.72 -18.13
CA VAL A 154 14.22 14.42 -17.57
C VAL A 154 15.29 14.63 -16.50
N ARG A 155 15.03 14.19 -15.26
CA ARG A 155 15.98 14.41 -14.17
C ARG A 155 17.29 13.65 -14.43
N GLY A 156 18.41 14.23 -14.04
CA GLY A 156 19.75 13.71 -14.34
C GLY A 156 20.25 14.05 -15.75
N THR A 157 19.48 14.81 -16.54
CA THR A 157 19.95 15.43 -17.79
C THR A 157 20.00 16.94 -17.63
N GLU A 158 20.91 17.61 -18.33
CA GLU A 158 21.08 19.07 -18.19
C GLU A 158 19.93 19.83 -18.87
N ASP A 159 19.47 19.41 -20.06
CA ASP A 159 18.46 20.16 -20.85
C ASP A 159 17.51 19.27 -21.67
N VAL A 160 17.38 17.97 -21.39
CA VAL A 160 16.50 17.09 -22.17
C VAL A 160 15.05 17.25 -21.71
N VAL A 161 14.28 18.06 -22.43
CA VAL A 161 12.83 18.21 -22.20
C VAL A 161 12.05 17.21 -23.04
N SER A 162 11.35 16.29 -22.37
CA SER A 162 10.53 15.27 -23.02
C SER A 162 9.05 15.35 -22.59
N PRO A 163 8.13 14.77 -23.38
CA PRO A 163 6.77 14.56 -22.93
C PRO A 163 6.77 13.70 -21.66
N HIS A 164 5.97 14.12 -20.67
CA HIS A 164 5.78 13.43 -19.41
C HIS A 164 7.02 13.25 -18.52
N GLY A 165 8.18 13.81 -18.90
CA GLY A 165 9.44 13.62 -18.20
C GLY A 165 10.04 12.23 -18.38
N ILE A 166 9.61 11.51 -19.41
CA ILE A 166 10.07 10.15 -19.73
C ILE A 166 11.01 10.22 -20.95
N PRO A 167 12.15 9.53 -20.95
CA PRO A 167 13.00 9.39 -22.12
C PRO A 167 12.24 8.89 -23.36
N LEU A 168 12.56 9.42 -24.55
CA LEU A 168 11.81 9.13 -25.78
C LEU A 168 11.85 7.64 -26.18
N ASP A 169 12.98 6.98 -25.95
CA ASP A 169 13.20 5.55 -26.17
C ASP A 169 12.27 4.68 -25.32
N LEU A 170 12.04 5.06 -24.07
CA LEU A 170 11.07 4.36 -23.23
C LEU A 170 9.64 4.71 -23.62
N LEU A 171 9.37 5.96 -24.00
CA LEU A 171 8.03 6.43 -24.37
C LEU A 171 7.45 5.67 -25.57
N ASP A 172 8.29 5.32 -26.56
CA ASP A 172 7.89 4.52 -27.73
C ASP A 172 7.41 3.10 -27.35
N ARG A 173 7.77 2.61 -26.15
CA ARG A 173 7.37 1.30 -25.62
C ARG A 173 6.10 1.37 -24.76
N LEU A 174 5.55 2.56 -24.48
CA LEU A 174 4.43 2.75 -23.57
C LEU A 174 3.09 2.83 -24.32
N MET A 175 2.08 2.15 -23.76
CA MET A 175 0.69 2.41 -24.11
C MET A 175 0.18 3.59 -23.27
N ILE A 176 0.02 4.75 -23.90
CA ILE A 176 -0.44 5.96 -23.21
C ILE A 176 -1.97 5.98 -23.13
N VAL A 177 -2.50 5.90 -21.92
CA VAL A 177 -3.93 6.07 -21.63
C VAL A 177 -4.16 7.45 -21.04
N ARG A 178 -4.87 8.32 -21.76
CA ARG A 178 -5.19 9.67 -21.30
C ARG A 178 -6.43 9.66 -20.41
N THR A 179 -6.31 10.21 -19.21
CA THR A 179 -7.45 10.51 -18.33
C THR A 179 -8.01 11.91 -18.64
N LEU A 180 -9.31 12.07 -18.47
CA LEU A 180 -10.02 13.34 -18.64
C LEU A 180 -10.48 13.85 -17.28
N PRO A 181 -10.61 15.18 -17.09
CA PRO A 181 -11.24 15.74 -15.91
C PRO A 181 -12.69 15.26 -15.78
N TYR A 182 -13.14 15.05 -14.55
CA TYR A 182 -14.54 14.75 -14.26
C TYR A 182 -15.42 15.97 -14.47
N SER A 183 -16.64 15.74 -14.92
CA SER A 183 -17.75 16.70 -14.84
C SER A 183 -18.20 16.90 -13.39
N GLN A 184 -18.91 18.00 -13.12
CA GLN A 184 -19.45 18.27 -11.78
C GLN A 184 -20.38 17.15 -11.29
N GLU A 185 -21.21 16.60 -12.19
CA GLU A 185 -22.13 15.50 -11.87
C GLU A 185 -21.37 14.23 -11.45
N GLU A 186 -20.31 13.86 -12.19
CA GLU A 186 -19.43 12.75 -11.83
C GLU A 186 -18.72 12.99 -10.50
N MET A 187 -18.25 14.22 -10.23
CA MET A 187 -17.63 14.56 -8.95
C MET A 187 -18.59 14.37 -7.78
N VAL A 188 -19.83 14.86 -7.91
CA VAL A 188 -20.87 14.68 -6.87
C VAL A 188 -21.12 13.19 -6.62
N GLN A 189 -21.20 12.37 -7.68
CA GLN A 189 -21.38 10.93 -7.54
C GLN A 189 -20.20 10.26 -6.83
N ILE A 190 -18.96 10.62 -7.18
CA ILE A 190 -17.76 10.09 -6.52
C ILE A 190 -17.74 10.48 -5.04
N LEU A 191 -18.05 11.74 -4.71
CA LEU A 191 -18.13 12.23 -3.34
C LEU A 191 -19.24 11.54 -2.54
N ARG A 192 -20.39 11.25 -3.16
CA ARG A 192 -21.46 10.46 -2.54
C ARG A 192 -21.00 9.04 -2.18
N ILE A 193 -20.33 8.35 -3.11
CA ILE A 193 -19.76 7.01 -2.85
C ILE A 193 -18.74 7.09 -1.72
N ARG A 194 -17.89 8.13 -1.71
CA ARG A 194 -16.89 8.34 -0.65
C ARG A 194 -17.55 8.55 0.71
N ALA A 195 -18.55 9.42 0.79
CA ALA A 195 -19.30 9.68 2.02
C ALA A 195 -19.97 8.40 2.56
N GLN A 196 -20.60 7.61 1.67
CA GLN A 196 -21.19 6.32 2.04
C GLN A 196 -20.15 5.32 2.55
N THR A 197 -18.98 5.26 1.92
CA THR A 197 -17.88 4.36 2.33
C THR A 197 -17.32 4.74 3.70
N GLU A 198 -17.25 6.04 4.00
CA GLU A 198 -16.81 6.56 5.30
C GLU A 198 -17.91 6.59 6.36
N GLY A 199 -19.16 6.24 6.01
CA GLY A 199 -20.31 6.31 6.92
C GLY A 199 -20.69 7.74 7.33
N ILE A 200 -20.46 8.71 6.44
CA ILE A 200 -20.77 10.13 6.65
C ILE A 200 -22.13 10.46 6.05
N GLU A 201 -23.05 10.96 6.87
CA GLU A 201 -24.32 11.52 6.41
C GLU A 201 -24.12 12.95 5.89
N ILE A 202 -24.62 13.23 4.70
CA ILE A 202 -24.53 14.52 4.03
C ILE A 202 -25.80 14.75 3.20
N ASP A 203 -26.34 15.97 3.24
CA ASP A 203 -27.49 16.32 2.41
C ASP A 203 -27.09 16.64 0.96
N GLU A 204 -28.07 16.59 0.06
CA GLU A 204 -27.83 16.79 -1.37
C GLU A 204 -27.33 18.20 -1.72
N GLU A 205 -27.73 19.25 -0.96
CA GLU A 205 -27.25 20.61 -1.22
C GLU A 205 -25.76 20.74 -0.87
N SER A 206 -25.33 20.13 0.23
CA SER A 206 -23.92 20.07 0.62
C SER A 206 -23.07 19.28 -0.37
N LEU A 207 -23.59 18.15 -0.88
CA LEU A 207 -22.91 17.37 -1.90
C LEU A 207 -22.70 18.17 -3.20
N GLN A 208 -23.73 18.92 -3.64
CA GLN A 208 -23.58 19.80 -4.80
C GLN A 208 -22.54 20.89 -4.55
N SER A 209 -22.55 21.50 -3.36
CA SER A 209 -21.55 22.52 -2.98
C SER A 209 -20.12 21.96 -2.96
N LEU A 210 -19.92 20.73 -2.45
CA LEU A 210 -18.62 20.05 -2.53
C LEU A 210 -18.22 19.72 -3.98
N GLY A 211 -19.18 19.38 -4.84
CA GLY A 211 -18.94 19.18 -6.28
C GLY A 211 -18.49 20.47 -6.99
N GLU A 212 -19.10 21.61 -6.66
CA GLU A 212 -18.66 22.93 -7.14
C GLU A 212 -17.23 23.23 -6.68
N ILE A 213 -16.94 23.05 -5.39
CA ILE A 213 -15.61 23.23 -4.81
C ILE A 213 -14.58 22.34 -5.54
N GLY A 214 -14.91 21.06 -5.75
CA GLY A 214 -14.05 20.10 -6.46
C GLY A 214 -13.75 20.51 -7.91
N THR A 215 -14.72 21.14 -8.58
CA THR A 215 -14.58 21.64 -9.95
C THR A 215 -13.62 22.83 -10.02
N HIS A 216 -13.67 23.75 -9.04
CA HIS A 216 -12.75 24.89 -8.97
C HIS A 216 -11.34 24.52 -8.48
N THR A 217 -11.24 23.49 -7.64
CA THR A 217 -10.00 23.06 -6.99
C THR A 217 -9.51 21.72 -7.54
N THR A 218 -9.73 20.62 -6.80
CA THR A 218 -9.49 19.23 -7.19
C THR A 218 -10.46 18.31 -6.44
N LEU A 219 -10.77 17.15 -7.01
CA LEU A 219 -11.54 16.10 -6.33
C LEU A 219 -10.90 15.66 -5.00
N ARG A 220 -9.57 15.61 -4.93
CA ARG A 220 -8.83 15.25 -3.71
C ARG A 220 -9.12 16.20 -2.57
N TYR A 221 -9.09 17.51 -2.85
CA TYR A 221 -9.39 18.53 -1.86
C TYR A 221 -10.85 18.45 -1.41
N ALA A 222 -11.81 18.37 -2.34
CA ALA A 222 -13.23 18.23 -1.99
C ALA A 222 -13.52 16.98 -1.13
N ALA A 223 -12.88 15.85 -1.44
CA ALA A 223 -13.00 14.63 -0.63
C ALA A 223 -12.39 14.79 0.77
N GLN A 224 -11.28 15.54 0.90
CA GLN A 224 -10.67 15.82 2.20
C GLN A 224 -11.52 16.72 3.10
N LEU A 225 -12.44 17.52 2.54
CA LEU A 225 -13.35 18.36 3.34
C LEU A 225 -14.45 17.55 4.03
N LEU A 226 -14.79 16.34 3.56
CA LEU A 226 -15.86 15.51 4.14
C LEU A 226 -15.63 15.20 5.63
N SER A 227 -14.42 14.77 5.98
CA SER A 227 -14.05 14.41 7.35
C SER A 227 -14.15 15.60 8.35
N PRO A 228 -13.51 16.76 8.10
CA PRO A 228 -13.64 17.91 8.98
C PRO A 228 -15.06 18.50 9.00
N SER A 229 -15.80 18.49 7.88
CA SER A 229 -17.22 18.91 7.87
C SER A 229 -18.10 17.97 8.70
N SER A 230 -17.85 16.66 8.68
CA SER A 230 -18.55 15.70 9.55
C SER A 230 -18.24 15.94 11.03
N LEU A 231 -16.99 16.25 11.35
CA LEU A 231 -16.61 16.57 12.73
C LEU A 231 -17.29 17.86 13.21
N LEU A 232 -17.32 18.91 12.37
CA LEU A 232 -18.00 20.16 12.69
C LEU A 232 -19.50 19.98 12.89
N ALA A 233 -20.15 19.18 12.03
CA ALA A 233 -21.55 18.82 12.21
C ALA A 233 -21.79 18.14 13.57
N LYS A 234 -20.94 17.18 13.96
CA LYS A 234 -21.02 16.48 15.25
C LYS A 234 -20.80 17.42 16.44
N VAL A 235 -19.84 18.34 16.37
CA VAL A 235 -19.61 19.37 17.39
C VAL A 235 -20.84 20.26 17.54
N ASN A 236 -21.51 20.56 16.43
CA ASN A 236 -22.77 21.30 16.39
C ASN A 236 -24.00 20.44 16.75
N GLY A 237 -23.82 19.20 17.24
CA GLY A 237 -24.90 18.31 17.66
C GLY A 237 -25.73 17.69 16.52
N ARG A 238 -25.23 17.75 15.28
CA ARG A 238 -25.87 17.20 14.07
C ARG A 238 -25.18 15.91 13.63
N SER A 239 -25.95 14.97 13.05
CA SER A 239 -25.41 13.74 12.43
C SER A 239 -25.03 13.95 10.96
N SER A 240 -25.78 14.81 10.25
CA SER A 240 -25.59 15.12 8.83
C SER A 240 -24.86 16.45 8.64
N ILE A 241 -23.91 16.45 7.70
CA ILE A 241 -23.25 17.66 7.18
C ILE A 241 -24.31 18.55 6.52
N ARG A 242 -24.19 19.88 6.69
CA ARG A 242 -24.93 20.91 5.93
C ARG A 242 -23.97 21.85 5.21
N LYS A 243 -24.52 22.64 4.28
CA LYS A 243 -23.77 23.56 3.42
C LYS A 243 -22.95 24.58 4.23
N GLU A 244 -23.49 25.02 5.36
CA GLU A 244 -22.80 25.91 6.30
C GLU A 244 -21.51 25.29 6.83
N ASP A 245 -21.53 23.99 7.15
CA ASP A 245 -20.36 23.27 7.65
C ASP A 245 -19.30 23.12 6.54
N VAL A 246 -19.73 22.86 5.30
CA VAL A 246 -18.82 22.81 4.14
C VAL A 246 -18.16 24.17 3.91
N LYS A 247 -18.94 25.25 3.98
CA LYS A 247 -18.44 26.60 3.76
C LYS A 247 -17.43 27.01 4.83
N GLU A 248 -17.77 26.83 6.11
CA GLU A 248 -16.88 27.15 7.22
C GLU A 248 -15.57 26.37 7.15
N ILE A 249 -15.64 25.06 6.87
CA ILE A 249 -14.43 24.23 6.69
C ILE A 249 -13.62 24.66 5.47
N SER A 250 -14.25 25.06 4.37
CA SER A 250 -13.54 25.55 3.18
C SER A 250 -12.81 26.89 3.43
N ASP A 251 -13.33 27.71 4.34
CA ASP A 251 -12.69 28.96 4.76
C ASP A 251 -11.52 28.70 5.73
N LEU A 252 -11.59 27.64 6.55
CA LEU A 252 -10.53 27.27 7.50
C LEU A 252 -9.37 26.49 6.85
N PHE A 253 -9.68 25.60 5.91
CA PHE A 253 -8.70 24.70 5.29
C PHE A 253 -8.53 25.06 3.81
N HIS A 254 -7.63 26.00 3.49
CA HIS A 254 -7.44 26.43 2.12
C HIS A 254 -6.85 25.35 1.20
N ASP A 255 -7.26 25.35 -0.07
CA ASP A 255 -6.62 24.57 -1.12
C ASP A 255 -5.25 25.14 -1.52
N ALA A 256 -4.43 24.34 -2.20
CA ALA A 256 -3.07 24.72 -2.58
C ALA A 256 -3.00 25.99 -3.44
N LYS A 257 -3.97 26.25 -4.34
CA LYS A 257 -3.97 27.45 -5.19
C LYS A 257 -4.29 28.70 -4.36
N SER A 258 -5.31 28.61 -3.50
CA SER A 258 -5.68 29.71 -2.60
C SER A 258 -4.54 30.01 -1.62
N SER A 259 -3.93 28.98 -1.04
CA SER A 259 -2.76 29.13 -0.16
C SER A 259 -1.57 29.79 -0.87
N ALA A 260 -1.27 29.41 -2.11
CA ALA A 260 -0.19 30.02 -2.88
C ALA A 260 -0.47 31.50 -3.20
N LYS A 261 -1.72 31.85 -3.48
CA LYS A 261 -2.14 33.23 -3.71
C LYS A 261 -1.96 34.11 -2.46
N ILE A 262 -2.39 33.61 -1.30
CA ILE A 262 -2.22 34.31 -0.01
C ILE A 262 -0.74 34.55 0.27
N LEU A 263 0.12 33.55 0.02
CA LEU A 263 1.57 33.67 0.20
C LEU A 263 2.17 34.73 -0.72
N ALA A 264 1.77 34.75 -2.00
CA ALA A 264 2.24 35.73 -2.97
C ALA A 264 1.82 37.17 -2.62
N GLU A 265 0.60 37.36 -2.11
CA GLU A 265 0.10 38.68 -1.67
C GLU A 265 0.79 39.18 -0.40
N HIS A 266 1.32 38.28 0.43
CA HIS A 266 1.96 38.59 1.71
C HIS A 266 3.46 38.28 1.71
N ASN A 267 4.11 38.29 0.54
CA ASN A 267 5.52 37.90 0.35
C ASN A 267 6.46 38.57 1.37
N ASP A 268 6.24 39.85 1.67
CA ASP A 268 7.06 40.64 2.61
C ASP A 268 7.04 40.13 4.07
N LYS A 269 6.09 39.25 4.42
CA LYS A 269 5.91 38.69 5.78
C LYS A 269 6.49 37.28 5.92
N TYR A 270 6.88 36.63 4.83
CA TYR A 270 7.38 35.25 4.82
C TYR A 270 8.86 35.21 4.40
N MET A 271 9.59 34.19 4.86
CA MET A 271 10.98 34.01 4.47
C MET A 271 11.07 33.67 2.98
N GLN A 272 12.00 34.32 2.29
CA GLN A 272 12.40 34.00 0.92
C GLN A 272 13.31 32.77 0.86
#